data_AF-A0A0B7AKU9-F1
#
_entry.id   AF-A0A0B7AKU9-F1
#
_cell.length_a   1.000
_cell.length_b   1.000
_cell.length_c   1.000
_cell.angle_alpha   90.00
_cell.angle_beta   90.00
_cell.angle_gamma   90.00
#
_symmetry.space_group_name_H-M   'P 1'
#
loop_
_entity.id
_entity.type
_entity.pdbx_description
1 polymer ?
#
loop_
_entity_poly.entity_id
_entity_poly.type
_entity_poly.pdbx_seq_one_letter_code
_entity_poly.pdbx_strand_id
1 'polypeptide(L)'
;CINTPGSFKCKCAVGRILDSTGRICIDNRQGTCWLSIINGKCENNLPGLLTQSECCSSIGQAWGSPCAPCPPQSELHCPKGYTFKNGVTCVDINECERIPNICKGGGQCVNTEGSFTCTCPSGLSLDPTGRRCIDLRRSNCYQDYARMFCSLPFMGLYTRSDCCCSLGAAWGDPCTSCPRDA
;
A
#
# COMPACT_ATOMS: atom_id res chain seq x y z
N CYS A 1 0.82 -1.84 34.96
CA CYS A 1 -0.02 -2.43 36.02
C CYS A 1 0.32 -1.76 37.34
N ILE A 2 -0.68 -1.43 38.15
CA ILE A 2 -0.53 -0.84 39.49
C ILE A 2 -1.25 -1.76 40.46
N ASN A 3 -0.50 -2.38 41.38
CA ASN A 3 -1.07 -3.24 42.40
C ASN A 3 -1.87 -2.39 43.41
N THR A 4 -3.04 -2.86 43.83
CA THR A 4 -3.90 -2.21 44.82
C THR A 4 -4.35 -3.23 45.87
N PRO A 5 -4.67 -2.85 47.11
CA PRO A 5 -5.15 -3.82 48.09
C PRO A 5 -6.39 -4.57 47.58
N GLY A 6 -6.26 -5.89 47.38
CA GLY A 6 -7.33 -6.76 46.88
C GLY A 6 -7.57 -6.76 45.37
N SER A 7 -6.81 -6.00 44.55
CA SER A 7 -7.01 -5.94 43.09
C SER A 7 -5.80 -5.32 42.36
N PHE A 8 -5.93 -4.99 41.08
CA PHE A 8 -4.97 -4.19 40.34
C PHE A 8 -5.67 -3.18 39.42
N LYS A 9 -4.98 -2.11 39.06
CA LYS A 9 -5.42 -1.13 38.06
C LYS A 9 -4.42 -1.06 36.91
N CYS A 10 -4.92 -0.94 35.68
CA CYS A 10 -4.07 -0.65 34.54
C CYS A 10 -3.82 0.86 34.45
N LYS A 11 -2.61 1.26 34.04
CA LYS A 11 -2.28 2.65 33.69
C LYS A 11 -1.68 2.64 32.30
N CYS A 12 -2.19 3.52 31.45
CA CYS A 12 -1.75 3.63 30.08
C CYS A 12 -0.56 4.59 29.93
N ALA A 13 0.21 4.38 28.87
CA ALA A 13 1.20 5.35 28.42
C ALA A 13 0.51 6.66 28.00
N VAL A 14 1.27 7.75 27.97
CA VAL A 14 0.77 9.09 27.64
C VAL A 14 0.07 9.08 26.26
N GLY A 15 -1.16 9.60 26.21
CA GLY A 15 -1.96 9.68 24.99
C GLY A 15 -2.87 8.48 24.71
N ARG A 16 -2.83 7.43 25.55
CA ARG A 16 -3.75 6.29 25.49
C ARG A 16 -4.76 6.32 26.62
N ILE A 17 -5.98 5.88 26.35
CA ILE A 17 -7.08 5.77 27.31
C ILE A 17 -7.40 4.31 27.59
N LEU A 18 -7.88 4.01 28.80
CA LEU A 18 -8.38 2.67 29.08
C LEU A 18 -9.67 2.42 28.30
N ASP A 19 -9.80 1.21 27.79
CA ASP A 19 -11.04 0.71 27.22
C ASP A 19 -12.14 0.54 28.29
N SER A 20 -13.34 0.18 27.84
CA SER A 20 -14.49 -0.05 28.73
C SER A 20 -14.24 -1.11 29.82
N THR A 21 -13.39 -2.10 29.56
CA THR A 21 -13.04 -3.15 30.54
C THR A 21 -12.00 -2.68 31.57
N GLY A 22 -11.36 -1.53 31.35
CA GLY A 22 -10.32 -0.99 32.22
C GLY A 22 -9.00 -1.77 32.15
N ARG A 23 -8.79 -2.59 31.12
CA ARG A 23 -7.63 -3.49 31.00
C ARG A 23 -6.75 -3.19 29.80
N ILE A 24 -7.31 -2.61 28.74
CA ILE A 24 -6.65 -2.39 27.45
C ILE A 24 -6.44 -0.89 27.26
N CYS A 25 -5.26 -0.50 26.77
CA CYS A 25 -4.95 0.88 26.46
C CYS A 25 -5.16 1.18 24.98
N ILE A 26 -6.23 1.90 24.66
CA ILE A 26 -6.61 2.30 23.31
C ILE A 26 -5.95 3.64 22.97
N ASP A 27 -5.30 3.71 21.81
CA ASP A 27 -4.84 4.97 21.23
C ASP A 27 -5.87 5.45 20.19
N ASN A 28 -6.64 6.48 20.54
CA ASN A 28 -7.63 7.07 19.64
C ASN A 28 -7.07 8.30 18.90
N ARG A 29 -5.77 8.59 19.02
CA ARG A 29 -5.16 9.69 18.29
C ARG A 29 -5.07 9.32 16.83
N GLN A 30 -5.40 10.26 15.96
CA GLN A 30 -5.22 10.13 14.52
C GLN A 30 -3.97 10.92 14.11
N GLY A 31 -3.22 10.37 13.17
CA GLY A 31 -1.96 10.95 12.72
C GLY A 31 -1.59 10.47 11.33
N THR A 32 -0.51 11.04 10.79
CA THR A 32 0.00 10.69 9.48
C THR A 32 0.55 9.26 9.50
N CYS A 33 0.09 8.43 8.57
CA CYS A 33 0.66 7.11 8.34
C CYS A 33 1.68 7.16 7.21
N TRP A 34 2.84 6.56 7.41
CA TRP A 34 3.96 6.60 6.47
C TRP A 34 4.28 5.20 5.97
N LEU A 35 4.45 5.04 4.65
CA LEU A 35 4.69 3.74 4.03
C LEU A 35 6.15 3.31 4.00
N SER A 36 7.07 4.24 4.27
CA SER A 36 8.51 3.99 4.22
C SER A 36 9.27 4.89 5.17
N ILE A 37 10.35 4.37 5.75
CA ILE A 37 11.37 5.15 6.45
C ILE A 37 12.67 5.04 5.65
N ILE A 38 13.18 6.16 5.16
CA ILE A 38 14.41 6.24 4.37
C ILE A 38 15.37 7.20 5.09
N ASN A 39 16.54 6.71 5.50
CA ASN A 39 17.55 7.48 6.24
C ASN A 39 16.99 8.21 7.49
N GLY A 40 16.06 7.57 8.20
CA GLY A 40 15.42 8.14 9.39
C GLY A 40 14.34 9.18 9.11
N LYS A 41 14.03 9.46 7.84
CA LYS A 41 12.90 10.32 7.42
C LYS A 41 11.74 9.46 6.96
N CYS A 42 10.53 9.84 7.34
CA CYS A 42 9.33 9.17 6.88
C CYS A 42 8.88 9.75 5.55
N GLU A 43 8.59 8.87 4.60
CA GLU A 43 8.19 9.23 3.24
C GLU A 43 6.93 8.46 2.82
N ASN A 44 6.32 8.90 1.71
CA ASN A 44 5.14 8.29 1.11
C ASN A 44 3.98 8.21 2.12
N ASN A 45 3.50 9.37 2.59
CA ASN A 45 2.38 9.40 3.52
C ASN A 45 1.08 8.97 2.85
N LEU A 46 0.25 8.25 3.59
CA LEU A 46 -1.12 7.99 3.19
C LEU A 46 -1.97 9.26 3.30
N PRO A 47 -2.96 9.44 2.42
CA PRO A 47 -3.92 10.52 2.55
C PRO A 47 -4.87 10.22 3.72
N GLY A 48 -5.23 11.28 4.46
CA GLY A 48 -6.06 11.18 5.66
C GLY A 48 -5.25 10.90 6.93
N LEU A 49 -5.95 10.92 8.06
CA LEU A 49 -5.38 10.63 9.38
C LEU A 49 -5.90 9.28 9.86
N LEU A 50 -4.99 8.39 10.23
CA LEU A 50 -5.29 7.05 10.72
C LEU A 50 -4.87 6.94 12.17
N THR A 51 -5.50 6.03 12.93
CA THR A 51 -4.94 5.69 14.25
C THR A 51 -3.63 4.94 14.10
N GLN A 52 -2.82 4.90 15.17
CA GLN A 52 -1.59 4.11 15.17
C GLN A 52 -1.87 2.63 14.85
N SER A 53 -2.97 2.08 15.39
CA SER A 53 -3.34 0.68 15.14
C SER A 53 -3.76 0.45 13.69
N GLU A 54 -4.53 1.35 13.08
CA GLU A 54 -4.93 1.24 11.67
C GLU A 54 -3.72 1.34 10.73
N CYS A 55 -2.79 2.24 11.02
CA CYS A 55 -1.58 2.39 10.23
C CYS A 55 -0.63 1.19 10.38
N CYS A 56 -0.24 0.87 11.63
CA CYS A 56 0.82 -0.07 11.93
C CYS A 56 0.38 -1.53 11.86
N SER A 57 -0.92 -1.82 11.96
CA SER A 57 -1.44 -3.19 11.78
C SER A 57 -1.74 -3.50 10.32
N SER A 58 -1.71 -2.52 9.41
CA SER A 58 -1.93 -2.73 7.97
C SER A 58 -0.58 -2.63 7.21
N ILE A 59 -0.42 -1.63 6.34
CA ILE A 59 0.76 -1.46 5.48
C ILE A 59 1.76 -0.38 5.95
N GLY A 60 1.44 0.35 7.01
CA GLY A 60 2.28 1.44 7.52
C GLY A 60 3.59 0.95 8.14
N GLN A 61 4.65 1.74 7.96
CA GLN A 61 5.95 1.54 8.59
C GLN A 61 6.26 2.54 9.70
N ALA A 62 5.63 3.72 9.66
CA ALA A 62 5.77 4.74 10.69
C ALA A 62 4.45 5.49 10.88
N TRP A 63 4.29 6.10 12.05
CA TRP A 63 3.09 6.86 12.39
C TRP A 63 3.41 8.14 13.16
N GLY A 64 2.64 9.20 12.88
CA GLY A 64 2.69 10.48 13.59
C GLY A 64 3.58 11.55 12.95
N SER A 65 3.72 12.67 13.67
CA SER A 65 4.60 13.80 13.35
C SER A 65 5.05 14.49 14.67
N PRO A 66 6.33 14.40 15.08
CA PRO A 66 7.40 13.64 14.44
C PRO A 66 7.03 12.15 14.33
N CYS A 67 7.41 11.54 13.22
CA CYS A 67 7.05 10.15 12.96
C CYS A 67 7.92 9.20 13.80
N ALA A 68 7.30 8.12 14.27
CA ALA A 68 7.99 7.03 14.94
C ALA A 68 7.76 5.72 14.17
N PRO A 69 8.75 4.81 14.12
CA PRO A 69 8.56 3.48 13.56
C PRO A 69 7.38 2.76 14.20
N CYS A 70 6.67 1.98 13.40
CA CYS A 70 5.59 1.16 13.90
C CYS A 70 6.13 0.11 14.89
N PRO A 71 5.40 -0.14 16.00
CA PRO A 71 5.80 -1.14 16.97
C PRO A 71 5.73 -2.55 16.35
N PRO A 72 6.50 -3.52 16.88
CA PRO A 72 6.42 -4.89 16.42
C PRO A 72 5.03 -5.49 16.66
N GLN A 73 4.65 -6.48 15.85
CA GLN A 73 3.32 -7.10 15.89
C GLN A 73 2.95 -7.70 17.25
N SER A 74 3.95 -8.13 18.04
CA SER A 74 3.75 -8.67 19.39
C SER A 74 3.27 -7.61 20.42
N GLU A 75 3.46 -6.33 20.13
CA GLU A 75 3.01 -5.22 20.97
C GLU A 75 1.65 -4.66 20.53
N LEU A 76 1.15 -5.11 19.37
CA LEU A 76 -0.17 -4.74 18.86
C LEU A 76 -1.24 -5.68 19.45
N HIS A 77 -2.42 -5.12 19.72
CA HIS A 77 -3.53 -5.88 20.31
C HIS A 77 -4.19 -6.84 19.31
N CYS A 78 -4.23 -6.44 18.03
CA CYS A 78 -4.87 -7.21 16.97
C CYS A 78 -3.82 -7.81 16.04
N PRO A 79 -4.12 -8.96 15.41
CA PRO A 79 -3.29 -9.52 14.34
C PRO A 79 -3.11 -8.51 13.20
N LYS A 80 -2.08 -8.73 12.39
CA LYS A 80 -1.87 -7.94 11.17
C LYS A 80 -3.10 -8.05 10.26
N GLY A 81 -3.51 -6.92 9.68
CA GLY A 81 -4.73 -6.75 8.89
C GLY A 81 -5.95 -6.33 9.71
N TYR A 82 -5.84 -6.24 11.05
CA TYR A 82 -6.99 -5.95 11.91
C TYR A 82 -6.72 -4.74 12.80
N THR A 83 -7.78 -3.98 13.08
CA THR A 83 -7.76 -2.86 14.03
C THR A 83 -8.73 -3.11 15.17
N PHE A 84 -8.42 -2.52 16.32
CA PHE A 84 -9.24 -2.69 17.50
C PHE A 84 -10.40 -1.68 17.48
N LYS A 85 -11.64 -2.17 17.37
CA LYS A 85 -12.83 -1.32 17.35
C LYS A 85 -13.70 -1.57 18.58
N ASN A 86 -14.17 -0.48 19.18
CA ASN A 86 -15.07 -0.47 20.34
C ASN A 86 -14.55 -1.18 21.60
N GLY A 87 -13.26 -1.42 21.74
CA GLY A 87 -12.70 -1.96 22.98
C GLY A 87 -12.93 -3.47 23.20
N VAL A 88 -13.46 -4.19 22.20
CA VAL A 88 -13.85 -5.59 22.38
C VAL A 88 -13.37 -6.51 21.25
N THR A 89 -13.30 -6.02 20.01
CA THR A 89 -13.09 -6.91 18.85
C THR A 89 -12.08 -6.34 17.87
N CYS A 90 -11.27 -7.25 17.33
CA CYS A 90 -10.43 -6.98 16.17
C CYS A 90 -11.31 -7.08 14.92
N VAL A 91 -11.39 -5.99 14.18
CA VAL A 91 -12.12 -5.91 12.92
C VAL A 91 -11.14 -5.75 11.78
N ASP A 92 -11.45 -6.39 10.67
CA ASP A 92 -10.68 -6.29 9.43
C ASP A 92 -10.50 -4.83 9.00
N ILE A 93 -9.29 -4.49 8.56
CA ILE A 93 -8.97 -3.18 8.00
C ILE A 93 -9.21 -3.26 6.51
N ASN A 94 -10.24 -2.58 6.01
CA ASN A 94 -10.43 -2.48 4.57
C ASN A 94 -9.39 -1.54 3.93
N GLU A 95 -8.27 -2.09 3.46
CA GLU A 95 -7.22 -1.28 2.84
C GLU A 95 -7.68 -0.57 1.57
N CYS A 96 -8.63 -1.15 0.83
CA CYS A 96 -9.14 -0.54 -0.40
C CYS A 96 -9.90 0.77 -0.14
N GLU A 97 -10.56 0.88 1.01
CA GLU A 97 -11.25 2.11 1.42
C GLU A 97 -10.31 3.11 2.07
N ARG A 98 -9.33 2.63 2.85
CA ARG A 98 -8.43 3.51 3.60
C ARG A 98 -7.27 4.04 2.78
N ILE A 99 -6.89 3.34 1.71
CA ILE A 99 -5.65 3.59 0.97
C ILE A 99 -5.97 3.72 -0.52
N PRO A 100 -6.27 4.94 -0.99
CA PRO A 100 -6.52 5.15 -2.39
C PRO A 100 -5.27 4.83 -3.21
N ASN A 101 -5.46 4.23 -4.37
CA ASN A 101 -4.39 3.82 -5.29
C ASN A 101 -3.36 2.85 -4.70
N ILE A 102 -3.76 2.02 -3.72
CA ILE A 102 -2.91 0.96 -3.17
C ILE A 102 -2.44 -0.03 -4.25
N CYS A 103 -3.28 -0.26 -5.27
CA CYS A 103 -2.96 -1.02 -6.47
C CYS A 103 -2.55 -0.06 -7.60
N LYS A 104 -1.26 -0.03 -7.94
CA LYS A 104 -0.70 0.82 -8.99
C LYS A 104 -0.87 0.18 -10.38
N GLY A 105 -0.79 0.98 -11.44
CA GLY A 105 -0.84 0.48 -12.82
C GLY A 105 -2.26 0.10 -13.30
N GLY A 106 -3.30 0.74 -12.73
CA GLY A 106 -4.69 0.47 -13.09
C GLY A 106 -5.26 -0.81 -12.48
N GLY A 107 -4.61 -1.37 -11.46
CA GLY A 107 -5.14 -2.51 -10.72
C GLY A 107 -6.34 -2.14 -9.85
N GLN A 108 -7.30 -3.06 -9.73
CA GLN A 108 -8.44 -2.94 -8.83
C GLN A 108 -8.13 -3.61 -7.49
N CYS A 109 -8.35 -2.87 -6.39
CA CYS A 109 -8.21 -3.40 -5.05
C CYS A 109 -9.44 -4.23 -4.66
N VAL A 110 -9.21 -5.40 -4.06
CA VAL A 110 -10.23 -6.27 -3.48
C VAL A 110 -9.84 -6.57 -2.04
N ASN A 111 -10.70 -6.14 -1.10
CA ASN A 111 -10.50 -6.40 0.31
C ASN A 111 -10.70 -7.88 0.63
N THR A 112 -9.90 -8.43 1.54
CA THR A 112 -9.97 -9.82 2.00
C THR A 112 -9.83 -9.87 3.52
N GLU A 113 -10.26 -10.93 4.17
CA GLU A 113 -10.16 -10.99 5.62
C GLU A 113 -8.68 -11.04 6.08
N GLY A 114 -8.24 -10.00 6.78
CA GLY A 114 -6.87 -9.79 7.27
C GLY A 114 -5.88 -9.26 6.23
N SER A 115 -6.32 -8.92 5.01
CA SER A 115 -5.43 -8.40 3.96
C SER A 115 -6.21 -7.82 2.78
N PHE A 116 -5.51 -7.56 1.68
CA PHE A 116 -6.14 -7.22 0.40
C PHE A 116 -5.37 -7.86 -0.75
N THR A 117 -6.03 -7.93 -1.89
CA THR A 117 -5.41 -8.36 -3.15
C THR A 117 -5.63 -7.32 -4.23
N CYS A 118 -4.63 -7.16 -5.10
CA CYS A 118 -4.76 -6.36 -6.31
C CYS A 118 -5.07 -7.28 -7.48
N THR A 119 -6.03 -6.88 -8.31
CA THR A 119 -6.36 -7.59 -9.56
C THR A 119 -6.01 -6.71 -10.74
N CYS A 120 -5.39 -7.29 -11.77
CA CYS A 120 -4.97 -6.55 -12.94
C CYS A 120 -5.99 -6.65 -14.08
N PRO A 121 -6.15 -5.58 -14.88
CA PRO A 121 -6.88 -5.65 -16.14
C PRO A 121 -6.29 -6.71 -17.07
N SER A 122 -7.10 -7.19 -18.01
CA SER A 122 -6.68 -8.18 -19.01
C SER A 122 -5.40 -7.74 -19.74
N GLY A 123 -4.43 -8.65 -19.82
CA GLY A 123 -3.14 -8.41 -20.47
C GLY A 123 -2.04 -7.82 -19.58
N LEU A 124 -2.35 -7.48 -18.32
CA LEU A 124 -1.37 -7.08 -17.32
C LEU A 124 -1.27 -8.15 -16.22
N SER A 125 -0.10 -8.21 -15.58
CA SER A 125 0.18 -9.11 -14.47
C SER A 125 0.68 -8.32 -13.27
N LEU A 126 0.50 -8.86 -12.06
CA LEU A 126 1.09 -8.27 -10.86
C LEU A 126 2.61 -8.37 -10.91
N ASP A 127 3.28 -7.32 -10.44
CA ASP A 127 4.70 -7.33 -10.15
C ASP A 127 4.99 -8.21 -8.90
N PRO A 128 6.28 -8.49 -8.59
CA PRO A 128 6.64 -9.30 -7.42
C PRO A 128 6.14 -8.77 -6.08
N THR A 129 5.87 -7.46 -5.96
CA THR A 129 5.27 -6.89 -4.73
C THR A 129 3.78 -7.18 -4.60
N GLY A 130 3.12 -7.66 -5.66
CA GLY A 130 1.69 -7.93 -5.70
C GLY A 130 0.82 -6.66 -5.69
N ARG A 131 1.40 -5.48 -5.94
CA ARG A 131 0.73 -4.18 -5.76
C ARG A 131 0.74 -3.32 -7.01
N ARG A 132 1.45 -3.70 -8.07
CA ARG A 132 1.51 -2.95 -9.32
C ARG A 132 1.23 -3.86 -10.50
N CYS A 133 0.30 -3.47 -11.34
CA CYS A 133 0.05 -4.12 -12.61
C CYS A 133 1.08 -3.65 -13.64
N ILE A 134 1.76 -4.61 -14.27
CA ILE A 134 2.79 -4.40 -15.28
C ILE A 134 2.46 -5.22 -16.53
N ASP A 135 2.75 -4.65 -17.70
CA ASP A 135 2.62 -5.37 -18.97
C ASP A 135 3.89 -6.21 -19.21
N LEU A 136 3.77 -7.52 -19.04
CA LEU A 136 4.86 -8.48 -19.26
C LEU A 136 4.92 -8.99 -20.70
N ARG A 137 3.97 -8.61 -21.54
CA ARG A 137 3.95 -9.06 -22.93
C ARG A 137 5.19 -8.54 -23.63
N ARG A 138 5.76 -9.37 -24.49
CA ARG A 138 6.89 -9.01 -25.34
C ARG A 138 6.44 -9.02 -26.79
N SER A 139 6.70 -7.94 -27.49
CA SER A 139 6.32 -7.77 -28.90
C SER A 139 7.33 -6.91 -29.64
N ASN A 140 7.09 -6.68 -30.91
CA ASN A 140 7.94 -5.84 -31.75
C ASN A 140 7.95 -4.40 -31.22
N CYS A 141 9.15 -3.83 -31.16
CA CYS A 141 9.37 -2.42 -30.91
C CYS A 141 9.74 -1.74 -32.22
N TYR A 142 9.20 -0.56 -32.47
CA TYR A 142 9.39 0.16 -33.73
C TYR A 142 10.03 1.51 -33.48
N GLN A 143 11.03 1.85 -34.28
CA GLN A 143 11.69 3.15 -34.19
C GLN A 143 10.83 4.28 -34.75
N ASP A 144 9.90 3.98 -35.68
CA ASP A 144 9.04 4.96 -36.31
C ASP A 144 7.57 4.55 -36.29
N TYR A 145 6.70 5.56 -36.12
CA TYR A 145 5.25 5.44 -36.10
C TYR A 145 4.61 6.67 -36.72
N ALA A 146 3.96 6.49 -37.88
CA ALA A 146 3.29 7.56 -38.59
C ALA A 146 1.97 7.06 -39.19
N ARG A 147 0.89 7.84 -39.03
CA ARG A 147 -0.45 7.54 -39.60
C ARG A 147 -0.94 6.12 -39.27
N MET A 148 -0.78 5.69 -38.01
CA MET A 148 -1.10 4.34 -37.54
C MET A 148 -0.29 3.19 -38.16
N PHE A 149 0.81 3.51 -38.84
CA PHE A 149 1.72 2.53 -39.41
C PHE A 149 3.04 2.48 -38.64
N CYS A 150 3.51 1.28 -38.35
CA CYS A 150 4.80 1.05 -37.69
C CYS A 150 5.87 0.65 -38.70
N SER A 151 7.02 1.30 -38.63
CA SER A 151 8.15 1.03 -39.50
C SER A 151 9.45 0.91 -38.69
N LEU A 152 10.48 0.29 -39.31
CA LEU A 152 11.79 0.10 -38.69
C LEU A 152 11.74 -0.69 -37.35
N PRO A 153 11.39 -1.98 -37.39
CA PRO A 153 11.37 -2.81 -36.18
C PRO A 153 12.79 -3.03 -35.64
N PHE A 154 12.95 -2.92 -34.32
CA PHE A 154 14.14 -3.39 -33.62
C PHE A 154 14.19 -4.92 -33.61
N MET A 155 15.40 -5.49 -33.65
CA MET A 155 15.58 -6.93 -33.60
C MET A 155 15.27 -7.47 -32.19
N GLY A 156 14.30 -8.37 -32.09
CA GLY A 156 13.90 -9.03 -30.84
C GLY A 156 12.56 -8.55 -30.31
N LEU A 157 12.14 -9.14 -29.20
CA LEU A 157 10.86 -8.82 -28.55
C LEU A 157 11.11 -8.08 -27.24
N TYR A 158 10.43 -6.96 -27.07
CA TYR A 158 10.61 -6.05 -25.95
C TYR A 158 9.31 -5.90 -25.20
N THR A 159 9.37 -5.60 -23.90
CA THR A 159 8.15 -5.15 -23.21
C THR A 159 7.74 -3.78 -23.71
N ARG A 160 6.47 -3.41 -23.53
CA ARG A 160 5.99 -2.08 -23.89
C ARG A 160 6.81 -0.99 -23.19
N SER A 161 7.13 -1.19 -21.91
CA SER A 161 7.97 -0.28 -21.13
C SER A 161 9.39 -0.18 -21.68
N ASP A 162 10.04 -1.30 -21.98
CA ASP A 162 11.43 -1.26 -22.49
C ASP A 162 11.51 -0.53 -23.84
N CYS A 163 10.51 -0.76 -24.70
CA CYS A 163 10.41 -0.09 -25.99
C CYS A 163 10.15 1.42 -25.83
N CYS A 164 9.05 1.77 -25.14
CA CYS A 164 8.53 3.13 -25.10
C CYS A 164 9.28 4.07 -24.17
N CYS A 165 9.94 3.56 -23.13
CA CYS A 165 10.79 4.37 -22.24
C CYS A 165 12.23 4.52 -22.75
N SER A 166 12.54 3.93 -23.91
CA SER A 166 13.86 4.02 -24.56
C SER A 166 13.77 4.83 -25.87
N LEU A 167 14.03 4.20 -27.02
CA LEU A 167 14.01 4.84 -28.34
C LEU A 167 12.80 4.46 -29.20
N GLY A 168 11.88 3.64 -28.68
CA GLY A 168 10.73 3.16 -29.43
C GLY A 168 9.65 4.22 -29.62
N ALA A 169 9.15 4.34 -30.85
CA ALA A 169 8.00 5.19 -31.19
C ALA A 169 6.67 4.44 -31.12
N ALA A 170 6.68 3.12 -31.31
CA ALA A 170 5.50 2.27 -31.20
C ALA A 170 5.84 0.84 -30.78
N TRP A 171 4.84 0.13 -30.27
CA TRP A 171 4.99 -1.22 -29.73
C TRP A 171 3.73 -2.07 -29.95
N GLY A 172 3.92 -3.37 -30.21
CA GLY A 172 2.85 -4.37 -30.26
C GLY A 172 2.52 -4.91 -31.66
N ASP A 173 1.55 -5.81 -31.73
CA ASP A 173 0.91 -6.30 -32.96
C ASP A 173 -0.60 -6.59 -32.70
N PRO A 174 -1.54 -5.80 -33.22
CA PRO A 174 -1.31 -4.57 -33.96
C PRO A 174 -0.58 -3.52 -33.10
N CYS A 175 0.32 -2.78 -33.71
CA CYS A 175 1.16 -1.84 -32.99
C CYS A 175 0.41 -0.56 -32.63
N THR A 176 0.82 0.07 -31.53
CA THR A 176 0.27 1.35 -31.05
C THR A 176 1.39 2.31 -30.71
N SER A 177 1.15 3.62 -30.88
CA SER A 177 2.13 4.64 -30.47
C SER A 177 2.51 4.49 -29.00
N CYS A 178 3.78 4.71 -28.71
CA CYS A 178 4.25 4.90 -27.36
C CYS A 178 3.64 6.18 -26.76
N PRO A 179 3.30 6.19 -25.45
CA PRO A 179 2.88 7.41 -24.78
C PRO A 179 4.01 8.44 -24.88
N ARG A 180 3.70 9.66 -25.33
CA ARG A 180 4.62 10.80 -25.19
C ARG A 180 4.28 11.44 -23.84
N ASP A 181 5.28 11.66 -23.00
CA ASP A 181 5.08 12.42 -21.76
C ASP A 181 4.43 13.77 -22.12
N ALA A 182 3.32 14.06 -21.46
CA ALA A 182 2.58 15.32 -21.60
C ALA A 182 3.23 16.42 -20.75
#